data_AF-V4A5U1-F1
#
_entry.id   AF-V4A5U1-F1
#
_cell.length_a   1.000
_cell.length_b   1.000
_cell.length_c   1.000
_cell.angle_alpha   90.00
_cell.angle_beta   90.00
_cell.angle_gamma   90.00
#
_symmetry.space_group_name_H-M   'P 1'
#
loop_
_entity.id
_entity.type
_entity.pdbx_description
1 polymer ?
#
loop_
_entity_poly.entity_id
_entity_poly.type
_entity_poly.pdbx_seq_one_letter_code
_entity_poly.pdbx_strand_id
1 'polypeptide(L)'
;MCENAKDLQLADLSYTSIYRRDHYPCRLAVAGQHATEVLKILEGTDVDKHVMVKYQPAKGKKYIFVFAGLGTNWHGMCQEMLKRFKVFRSVIEDISKYLERYANWNLMENLQNGFDLDDANIAPIMTFACEVALFVLVESFGINPDAIIGQSIGEVAAAFASGTVTLEQAVYIIYHRTRVQVQGTGGKMFVAKNIEIDKVEEILEKYESQANVSVYSSPMSCTISCDEDVVDKLKEDIKEVNTGCMFKDLNVTSAFHSHHMSNSADEMKSCAKIIGEEPKIDIFSTVSGVKAEEGDFITPQYWADN
;
A
#
# COMPACT_ATOMS: atom_id res chain seq x y z
N MET A 1 -5.40 -42.10 18.32
CA MET A 1 -5.09 -41.51 17.01
C MET A 1 -6.15 -42.00 16.04
N CYS A 2 -6.97 -41.10 15.48
CA CYS A 2 -8.08 -41.51 14.61
C CYS A 2 -7.55 -42.16 13.33
N GLU A 3 -7.82 -43.45 13.16
CA GLU A 3 -7.51 -44.22 11.94
C GLU A 3 -8.24 -43.69 10.68
N ASN A 4 -9.23 -42.80 10.85
CA ASN A 4 -10.06 -42.20 9.78
C ASN A 4 -9.59 -40.82 9.29
N ALA A 5 -8.38 -40.36 9.63
CA ALA A 5 -7.90 -39.03 9.20
C ALA A 5 -7.83 -38.84 7.67
N LYS A 6 -7.82 -39.94 6.88
CA LYS A 6 -7.82 -39.92 5.42
C LYS A 6 -9.19 -39.58 4.80
N ASP A 7 -10.29 -39.80 5.54
CA ASP A 7 -11.66 -39.60 5.06
C ASP A 7 -12.26 -38.25 5.49
N LEU A 8 -11.53 -37.49 6.31
CA LEU A 8 -11.95 -36.17 6.79
C LEU A 8 -11.60 -35.10 5.75
N GLN A 9 -12.63 -34.48 5.16
CA GLN A 9 -12.42 -33.32 4.31
C GLN A 9 -12.02 -32.12 5.17
N LEU A 10 -10.82 -31.57 4.93
CA LEU A 10 -10.30 -30.42 5.67
C LEU A 10 -11.22 -29.20 5.58
N ALA A 11 -11.94 -29.05 4.46
CA ALA A 11 -12.94 -28.00 4.28
C ALA A 11 -14.09 -28.11 5.30
N ASP A 12 -14.60 -29.32 5.56
CA ASP A 12 -15.69 -29.54 6.52
C ASP A 12 -15.22 -29.30 7.96
N LEU A 13 -13.97 -29.69 8.27
CA LEU A 13 -13.35 -29.40 9.55
C LEU A 13 -13.18 -27.91 9.78
N SER A 14 -12.68 -27.18 8.76
CA SER A 14 -12.54 -25.72 8.81
C SER A 14 -13.89 -25.02 8.94
N TYR A 15 -14.89 -25.42 8.15
CA TYR A 15 -16.24 -24.87 8.24
C TYR A 15 -16.87 -25.11 9.62
N THR A 16 -16.73 -26.33 10.15
CA THR A 16 -17.29 -26.69 11.46
C THR A 16 -16.62 -25.93 12.60
N SER A 17 -15.29 -25.78 12.56
CA SER A 17 -14.54 -25.07 13.61
C SER A 17 -14.80 -23.56 13.59
N ILE A 18 -15.05 -22.97 12.41
CA ILE A 18 -15.30 -21.54 12.25
C ILE A 18 -16.77 -21.18 12.51
N TYR A 19 -17.72 -21.90 11.90
CA TYR A 19 -19.13 -21.48 11.88
C TYR A 19 -20.04 -22.26 12.83
N ARG A 20 -19.62 -23.43 13.32
CA ARG A 20 -20.47 -24.37 14.07
C ARG A 20 -19.96 -24.62 15.49
N ARG A 21 -19.09 -23.76 16.01
CA ARG A 21 -18.52 -23.80 17.36
C ARG A 21 -18.43 -22.40 17.94
N ASP A 22 -18.53 -22.33 19.27
CA ASP A 22 -18.27 -21.10 20.02
C ASP A 22 -16.77 -20.81 20.08
N HIS A 23 -16.40 -19.55 19.97
CA HIS A 23 -15.02 -19.09 19.96
C HIS A 23 -14.59 -18.50 21.30
N TYR A 24 -13.98 -19.34 22.14
CA TYR A 24 -13.48 -18.96 23.47
C TYR A 24 -12.23 -18.04 23.41
N PRO A 25 -11.80 -17.45 24.55
CA PRO A 25 -10.68 -16.49 24.59
C PRO A 25 -9.31 -17.06 24.21
N CYS A 26 -9.01 -18.33 24.44
CA CYS A 26 -7.73 -18.91 24.04
C CYS A 26 -7.90 -19.55 22.67
N ARG A 27 -7.25 -18.98 21.65
CA ARG A 27 -7.45 -19.39 20.25
C ARG A 27 -6.13 -19.82 19.61
N LEU A 28 -6.22 -20.86 18.79
CA LEU A 28 -5.19 -21.31 17.88
C LEU A 28 -5.83 -21.46 16.50
N ALA A 29 -5.21 -20.88 15.48
CA ALA A 29 -5.59 -21.05 14.09
C ALA A 29 -4.42 -21.67 13.33
N VAL A 30 -4.72 -22.67 12.51
CA VAL A 30 -3.75 -23.39 11.68
C VAL A 30 -4.29 -23.47 10.26
N ALA A 31 -3.42 -23.33 9.27
CA ALA A 31 -3.76 -23.45 7.86
C ALA A 31 -2.88 -24.52 7.22
N GLY A 32 -3.45 -25.25 6.26
CA GLY A 32 -2.76 -26.28 5.50
C GLY A 32 -3.61 -26.70 4.31
N GLN A 33 -3.00 -27.40 3.35
CA GLN A 33 -3.71 -27.91 2.18
C GLN A 33 -4.30 -29.31 2.43
N HIS A 34 -3.72 -30.04 3.39
CA HIS A 34 -4.11 -31.41 3.71
C HIS A 34 -4.28 -31.63 5.22
N ALA A 35 -5.20 -32.51 5.60
CA ALA A 35 -5.48 -32.80 7.01
C ALA A 35 -4.24 -33.32 7.78
N THR A 36 -3.36 -34.06 7.10
CA THR A 36 -2.10 -34.57 7.67
C THR A 36 -1.10 -33.46 8.00
N GLU A 37 -1.03 -32.41 7.17
CA GLU A 37 -0.21 -31.23 7.42
C GLU A 37 -0.73 -30.47 8.64
N VAL A 38 -2.04 -30.21 8.67
CA VAL A 38 -2.71 -29.53 9.79
C VAL A 38 -2.53 -30.32 11.09
N LEU A 39 -2.69 -31.64 11.06
CA LEU A 39 -2.49 -32.50 12.23
C LEU A 39 -1.06 -32.41 12.74
N LYS A 40 -0.06 -32.49 11.86
CA LYS A 40 1.35 -32.37 12.23
C LYS A 40 1.67 -31.02 12.88
N ILE A 41 1.09 -29.93 12.38
CA ILE A 41 1.22 -28.60 12.99
C ILE A 41 0.62 -28.64 14.40
N LEU A 42 -0.61 -29.14 14.55
CA LEU A 42 -1.28 -29.21 15.85
C LEU A 42 -0.53 -30.07 16.88
N GLU A 43 -0.02 -31.24 16.48
CA GLU A 43 0.76 -32.13 17.35
C GLU A 43 2.11 -31.52 17.76
N GLY A 44 2.74 -30.76 16.87
CA GLY A 44 3.99 -30.04 17.15
C GLY A 44 3.78 -28.72 17.89
N THR A 45 2.54 -28.28 18.08
CA THR A 45 2.23 -27.01 18.74
C THR A 45 2.25 -27.19 20.25
N ASP A 46 3.28 -26.67 20.91
CA ASP A 46 3.31 -26.50 22.37
C ASP A 46 2.27 -25.43 22.74
N VAL A 47 1.05 -25.86 23.10
CA VAL A 47 -0.10 -24.98 23.37
C VAL A 47 0.18 -23.95 24.48
N ASP A 48 1.04 -24.26 25.45
CA ASP A 48 1.38 -23.32 26.52
C ASP A 48 2.33 -22.21 26.05
N LYS A 49 3.07 -22.43 24.95
CA LYS A 49 3.92 -21.42 24.29
C LYS A 49 3.31 -20.80 23.03
N HIS A 50 2.33 -21.48 22.41
CA HIS A 50 1.77 -21.13 21.11
C HIS A 50 0.28 -20.75 21.14
N VAL A 51 -0.39 -20.74 22.31
CA VAL A 51 -1.63 -19.96 22.50
C VAL A 51 -1.24 -18.49 22.39
N MET A 52 -1.12 -18.02 21.14
CA MET A 52 -0.53 -16.74 20.76
C MET A 52 -1.55 -15.60 20.73
N VAL A 53 -2.81 -15.83 21.11
CA VAL A 53 -3.76 -14.74 21.34
C VAL A 53 -4.65 -15.10 22.52
N LYS A 54 -4.45 -14.45 23.68
CA LYS A 54 -5.55 -14.26 24.63
C LYS A 54 -6.54 -13.32 23.95
N TYR A 55 -7.47 -13.89 23.19
CA TYR A 55 -8.52 -13.15 22.50
C TYR A 55 -9.33 -12.42 23.56
N GLN A 56 -9.08 -11.13 23.66
CA GLN A 56 -10.01 -10.20 24.28
C GLN A 56 -11.15 -9.96 23.28
N PRO A 57 -12.42 -10.10 23.69
CA PRO A 57 -13.57 -9.79 22.84
C PRO A 57 -13.37 -8.46 22.11
N ALA A 58 -13.71 -8.43 20.82
CA ALA A 58 -13.56 -7.28 19.92
C ALA A 58 -14.36 -6.01 20.30
N LYS A 59 -14.84 -5.89 21.54
CA LYS A 59 -15.51 -4.66 22.00
C LYS A 59 -14.49 -3.52 22.01
N GLY A 60 -14.55 -2.67 20.98
CA GLY A 60 -13.73 -1.45 20.86
C GLY A 60 -12.35 -1.64 20.23
N LYS A 61 -12.07 -2.76 19.55
CA LYS A 61 -10.86 -2.85 18.71
C LYS A 61 -11.07 -2.05 17.45
N LYS A 62 -10.17 -1.11 17.17
CA LYS A 62 -10.15 -0.34 15.93
C LYS A 62 -9.13 -0.92 14.96
N TYR A 63 -9.50 -1.04 13.70
CA TYR A 63 -8.61 -1.46 12.62
C TYR A 63 -8.18 -0.25 11.80
N ILE A 64 -6.88 -0.20 11.48
CA ILE A 64 -6.33 0.80 10.56
C ILE A 64 -5.83 0.04 9.34
N PHE A 65 -6.32 0.40 8.16
CA PHE A 65 -5.78 -0.12 6.92
C PHE A 65 -4.77 0.88 6.36
N VAL A 66 -3.62 0.36 5.97
CA VAL A 66 -2.50 1.16 5.44
C VAL A 66 -2.25 0.72 4.01
N PHE A 67 -2.44 1.65 3.08
CA PHE A 67 -2.18 1.48 1.65
C PHE A 67 -0.76 1.98 1.36
N ALA A 68 0.06 1.12 0.76
CA ALA A 68 1.47 1.34 0.59
C ALA A 68 1.78 2.25 -0.62
N GLY A 69 2.97 2.85 -0.61
CA GLY A 69 3.54 3.48 -1.79
C GLY A 69 4.07 2.47 -2.80
N LEU A 70 4.78 2.98 -3.82
CA LEU A 70 5.51 2.15 -4.77
C LEU A 70 6.68 1.39 -4.09
N GLY A 71 7.01 0.20 -4.60
CA GLY A 71 8.16 -0.60 -4.14
C GLY A 71 7.81 -1.87 -3.36
N THR A 72 6.52 -2.20 -3.25
CA THR A 72 6.01 -3.45 -2.68
C THR A 72 5.71 -4.53 -3.72
N ASN A 73 5.90 -4.22 -5.00
CA ASN A 73 5.60 -5.13 -6.10
C ASN A 73 6.63 -6.26 -6.20
N TRP A 74 6.17 -7.44 -6.60
CA TRP A 74 7.01 -8.61 -6.86
C TRP A 74 6.40 -9.48 -7.95
N HIS A 75 7.24 -10.26 -8.65
CA HIS A 75 6.81 -11.10 -9.76
C HIS A 75 5.81 -12.17 -9.31
N GLY A 76 4.60 -12.16 -9.88
CA GLY A 76 3.54 -13.10 -9.54
C GLY A 76 2.64 -12.64 -8.39
N MET A 77 2.80 -11.39 -7.90
CA MET A 77 1.91 -10.83 -6.89
C MET A 77 0.44 -10.97 -7.29
N CYS A 78 -0.41 -11.31 -6.33
CA CYS A 78 -1.87 -11.43 -6.49
C CYS A 78 -2.39 -12.45 -7.54
N GLN A 79 -1.54 -13.20 -8.24
CA GLN A 79 -1.99 -14.21 -9.21
C GLN A 79 -2.83 -15.32 -8.58
N GLU A 80 -2.43 -15.79 -7.39
CA GLU A 80 -3.20 -16.78 -6.65
C GLU A 80 -4.53 -16.20 -6.12
N MET A 81 -4.55 -14.92 -5.76
CA MET A 81 -5.78 -14.24 -5.36
C MET A 81 -6.76 -14.17 -6.55
N LEU A 82 -6.25 -13.83 -7.73
CA LEU A 82 -6.99 -13.78 -8.98
C LEU A 82 -7.59 -15.14 -9.36
N LYS A 83 -6.86 -16.23 -9.14
CA LYS A 83 -7.34 -17.60 -9.39
C LYS A 83 -8.39 -18.03 -8.37
N ARG A 84 -8.17 -17.75 -7.08
CA ARG A 84 -8.93 -18.31 -5.96
C ARG A 84 -10.18 -17.52 -5.59
N PHE A 85 -10.15 -16.19 -5.68
CA PHE A 85 -11.22 -15.34 -5.15
C PHE A 85 -11.96 -14.59 -6.27
N LYS A 86 -13.23 -14.95 -6.49
CA LYS A 86 -14.10 -14.28 -7.48
C LYS A 86 -14.28 -12.79 -7.20
N VAL A 87 -14.36 -12.40 -5.92
CA VAL A 87 -14.49 -11.00 -5.47
C VAL A 87 -13.28 -10.19 -5.94
N PHE A 88 -12.07 -10.68 -5.63
CA PHE A 88 -10.82 -10.06 -6.09
C PHE A 88 -10.78 -9.92 -7.62
N ARG A 89 -11.10 -11.01 -8.34
CA ARG A 89 -11.12 -11.01 -9.81
C ARG A 89 -12.09 -9.99 -10.39
N SER A 90 -13.31 -9.91 -9.87
CA SER A 90 -14.33 -8.97 -10.36
C SER A 90 -13.85 -7.52 -10.25
N VAL A 91 -13.18 -7.17 -9.15
CA VAL A 91 -12.65 -5.82 -8.94
C VAL A 91 -11.55 -5.51 -9.97
N ILE A 92 -10.64 -6.45 -10.22
CA ILE A 92 -9.61 -6.31 -11.26
C ILE A 92 -10.24 -6.17 -12.66
N GLU A 93 -11.29 -6.94 -12.96
CA GLU A 93 -12.03 -6.83 -14.23
C GLU A 93 -12.67 -5.43 -14.38
N ASP A 94 -13.27 -4.89 -13.33
CA ASP A 94 -13.91 -3.58 -13.36
C ASP A 94 -12.87 -2.45 -13.49
N ILE A 95 -11.75 -2.54 -12.77
CA ILE A 95 -10.62 -1.61 -12.94
C ILE A 95 -10.10 -1.65 -14.38
N SER A 96 -9.90 -2.86 -14.94
CA SER A 96 -9.42 -3.02 -16.32
C SER A 96 -10.35 -2.35 -17.32
N LYS A 97 -11.68 -2.50 -17.19
CA LYS A 97 -12.68 -1.86 -18.08
C LYS A 97 -12.62 -0.34 -18.03
N TYR A 98 -12.45 0.26 -16.84
CA TYR A 98 -12.31 1.70 -16.73
C TYR A 98 -10.98 2.19 -17.32
N LEU A 99 -9.91 1.41 -17.13
CA LEU A 99 -8.57 1.75 -17.60
C LEU A 99 -8.43 1.70 -19.13
N GLU A 100 -9.20 0.84 -19.81
CA GLU A 100 -9.24 0.73 -21.28
C GLU A 100 -9.54 2.05 -22.01
N ARG A 101 -10.15 3.02 -21.31
CA ARG A 101 -10.39 4.36 -21.87
C ARG A 101 -9.12 5.20 -22.04
N TYR A 102 -8.06 4.84 -21.32
CA TYR A 102 -6.87 5.65 -21.16
C TYR A 102 -5.58 4.90 -21.52
N ALA A 103 -5.51 3.60 -21.23
CA ALA A 103 -4.33 2.76 -21.49
C ALA A 103 -4.53 1.86 -22.71
N ASN A 104 -3.49 1.71 -23.51
CA ASN A 104 -3.45 0.80 -24.67
C ASN A 104 -2.94 -0.61 -24.30
N TRP A 105 -3.10 -1.01 -23.04
CA TRP A 105 -2.68 -2.30 -22.51
C TRP A 105 -3.73 -2.84 -21.54
N ASN A 106 -3.75 -4.16 -21.34
CA ASN A 106 -4.77 -4.82 -20.54
C ASN A 106 -4.26 -5.16 -19.13
N LEU A 107 -4.94 -4.66 -18.09
CA LEU A 107 -4.53 -4.86 -16.70
C LEU A 107 -4.67 -6.31 -16.24
N MET A 108 -5.77 -6.98 -16.62
CA MET A 108 -5.99 -8.37 -16.29
C MET A 108 -4.90 -9.27 -16.88
N GLU A 109 -4.57 -9.08 -18.17
CA GLU A 109 -3.56 -9.86 -18.87
C GLU A 109 -2.16 -9.70 -18.23
N ASN A 110 -1.78 -8.46 -17.93
CA ASN A 110 -0.52 -8.16 -17.26
C ASN A 110 -0.45 -8.77 -15.85
N LEU A 111 -1.53 -8.73 -15.08
CA LEU A 111 -1.55 -9.37 -13.76
C LEU A 111 -1.43 -10.90 -13.86
N GLN A 112 -2.08 -11.51 -14.86
CA GLN A 112 -2.04 -12.96 -15.10
C GLN A 112 -0.68 -13.46 -15.58
N ASN A 113 -0.06 -12.74 -16.51
CA ASN A 113 1.16 -13.17 -17.20
C ASN A 113 2.43 -12.62 -16.56
N GLY A 114 2.29 -11.63 -15.67
CA GLY A 114 3.39 -10.83 -15.16
C GLY A 114 3.54 -9.53 -15.96
N PHE A 115 4.08 -8.52 -15.30
CA PHE A 115 4.35 -7.19 -15.85
C PHE A 115 5.74 -6.74 -15.41
N ASP A 116 6.30 -5.77 -16.12
CA ASP A 116 7.58 -5.18 -15.74
C ASP A 116 7.42 -4.34 -14.47
N LEU A 117 8.09 -4.75 -13.40
CA LEU A 117 8.04 -4.08 -12.11
C LEU A 117 8.69 -2.70 -12.13
N ASP A 118 9.57 -2.45 -13.10
CA ASP A 118 10.29 -1.19 -13.28
C ASP A 118 9.61 -0.26 -14.30
N ASP A 119 8.54 -0.70 -14.97
CA ASP A 119 7.76 0.16 -15.87
C ASP A 119 6.93 1.16 -15.06
N ALA A 120 7.41 2.39 -15.02
CA ALA A 120 6.78 3.50 -14.32
C ALA A 120 5.37 3.85 -14.82
N ASN A 121 4.95 3.39 -16.01
CA ASN A 121 3.57 3.53 -16.50
C ASN A 121 2.63 2.43 -15.99
N ILE A 122 3.17 1.27 -15.58
CA ILE A 122 2.39 0.07 -15.24
C ILE A 122 2.42 -0.21 -13.75
N ALA A 123 3.61 -0.24 -13.15
CA ALA A 123 3.79 -0.67 -11.76
C ALA A 123 2.94 0.14 -10.74
N PRO A 124 2.84 1.48 -10.85
CA PRO A 124 1.95 2.30 -10.02
C PRO A 124 0.46 1.87 -10.08
N ILE A 125 -0.04 1.64 -11.29
CA ILE A 125 -1.44 1.24 -11.54
C ILE A 125 -1.69 -0.20 -11.06
N MET A 126 -0.70 -1.09 -11.19
CA MET A 126 -0.76 -2.46 -10.68
C MET A 126 -0.82 -2.53 -9.16
N THR A 127 -0.02 -1.69 -8.47
CA THR A 127 -0.09 -1.57 -7.01
C THR A 127 -1.49 -1.13 -6.59
N PHE A 128 -1.99 -0.03 -7.15
CA PHE A 128 -3.35 0.45 -6.88
C PHE A 128 -4.42 -0.62 -7.10
N ALA A 129 -4.39 -1.31 -8.25
CA ALA A 129 -5.40 -2.31 -8.57
C ALA A 129 -5.38 -3.49 -7.60
N CYS A 130 -4.18 -3.96 -7.23
CA CYS A 130 -4.01 -5.02 -6.24
C CYS A 130 -4.51 -4.58 -4.86
N GLU A 131 -4.18 -3.38 -4.41
CA GLU A 131 -4.60 -2.87 -3.11
C GLU A 131 -6.11 -2.69 -3.00
N VAL A 132 -6.74 -2.14 -4.04
CA VAL A 132 -8.20 -2.00 -4.11
C VAL A 132 -8.88 -3.37 -4.10
N ALA A 133 -8.39 -4.32 -4.87
CA ALA A 133 -8.95 -5.67 -4.90
C ALA A 133 -8.70 -6.45 -3.58
N LEU A 134 -7.57 -6.23 -2.91
CA LEU A 134 -7.29 -6.78 -1.58
C LEU A 134 -8.21 -6.17 -0.52
N PHE A 135 -8.44 -4.86 -0.57
CA PHE A 135 -9.37 -4.17 0.33
C PHE A 135 -10.77 -4.79 0.25
N VAL A 136 -11.35 -4.87 -0.95
CA VAL A 136 -12.68 -5.45 -1.16
C VAL A 136 -12.72 -6.93 -0.77
N LEU A 137 -11.62 -7.69 -0.99
CA LEU A 137 -11.52 -9.07 -0.55
C LEU A 137 -11.56 -9.19 0.98
N VAL A 138 -10.83 -8.34 1.71
CA VAL A 138 -10.80 -8.34 3.17
C VAL A 138 -12.15 -7.91 3.75
N GLU A 139 -12.80 -6.90 3.18
CA GLU A 139 -14.18 -6.51 3.55
C GLU A 139 -15.17 -7.66 3.33
N SER A 140 -14.99 -8.46 2.27
CA SER A 140 -15.84 -9.63 2.01
C SER A 140 -15.75 -10.72 3.10
N PHE A 141 -14.70 -10.71 3.92
CA PHE A 141 -14.57 -11.56 5.10
C PHE A 141 -15.18 -10.94 6.37
N GLY A 142 -15.77 -9.75 6.27
CA GLY A 142 -16.36 -9.01 7.39
C GLY A 142 -15.35 -8.21 8.22
N ILE A 143 -14.15 -7.94 7.68
CA ILE A 143 -13.12 -7.15 8.34
C ILE A 143 -13.11 -5.75 7.71
N ASN A 144 -13.61 -4.76 8.45
CA ASN A 144 -13.71 -3.38 7.99
C ASN A 144 -12.76 -2.48 8.80
N PRO A 145 -12.10 -1.49 8.18
CA PRO A 145 -11.30 -0.51 8.89
C PRO A 145 -12.16 0.54 9.60
N ASP A 146 -11.68 1.01 10.74
CA ASP A 146 -12.18 2.20 11.42
C ASP A 146 -11.47 3.47 10.93
N ALA A 147 -10.25 3.32 10.41
CA ALA A 147 -9.49 4.39 9.80
C ALA A 147 -8.60 3.88 8.65
N ILE A 148 -8.29 4.76 7.72
CA ILE A 148 -7.48 4.48 6.54
C ILE A 148 -6.38 5.53 6.40
N ILE A 149 -5.19 5.07 6.01
CA ILE A 149 -4.06 5.92 5.62
C ILE A 149 -3.47 5.35 4.33
N GLY A 150 -3.10 6.20 3.39
CA GLY A 150 -2.35 5.81 2.20
C GLY A 150 -1.03 6.57 2.13
N GLN A 151 0.02 5.94 1.63
CA GLN A 151 1.31 6.61 1.41
C GLN A 151 1.44 6.97 -0.08
N SER A 152 1.57 8.27 -0.39
CA SER A 152 1.76 8.75 -1.77
C SER A 152 0.68 8.14 -2.68
N ILE A 153 1.05 7.31 -3.65
CA ILE A 153 0.09 6.66 -4.56
C ILE A 153 -0.94 5.77 -3.87
N GLY A 154 -0.61 5.22 -2.70
CA GLY A 154 -1.55 4.46 -1.88
C GLY A 154 -2.74 5.30 -1.41
N GLU A 155 -2.62 6.63 -1.40
CA GLU A 155 -3.76 7.51 -1.12
C GLU A 155 -4.88 7.40 -2.15
N VAL A 156 -4.59 7.01 -3.40
CA VAL A 156 -5.63 6.81 -4.41
C VAL A 156 -6.49 5.59 -4.06
N ALA A 157 -5.86 4.50 -3.60
CA ALA A 157 -6.57 3.33 -3.11
C ALA A 157 -7.31 3.61 -1.80
N ALA A 158 -6.70 4.40 -0.89
CA ALA A 158 -7.33 4.87 0.33
C ALA A 158 -8.58 5.74 0.08
N ALA A 159 -8.52 6.65 -0.89
CA ALA A 159 -9.64 7.50 -1.27
C ALA A 159 -10.83 6.67 -1.77
N PHE A 160 -10.58 5.63 -2.57
CA PHE A 160 -11.60 4.66 -2.95
C PHE A 160 -12.12 3.89 -1.73
N ALA A 161 -11.23 3.34 -0.91
CA ALA A 161 -11.59 2.49 0.21
C ALA A 161 -12.40 3.24 1.29
N SER A 162 -12.16 4.54 1.48
CA SER A 162 -12.95 5.39 2.37
C SER A 162 -14.36 5.70 1.83
N GLY A 163 -14.60 5.45 0.54
CA GLY A 163 -15.82 5.85 -0.15
C GLY A 163 -15.83 7.29 -0.66
N THR A 164 -14.73 8.05 -0.47
CA THR A 164 -14.64 9.45 -0.91
C THR A 164 -14.73 9.58 -2.44
N VAL A 165 -14.21 8.60 -3.18
CA VAL A 165 -14.31 8.54 -4.65
C VAL A 165 -14.81 7.18 -5.12
N THR A 166 -15.53 7.17 -6.24
CA THR A 166 -15.96 5.93 -6.90
C THR A 166 -14.77 5.20 -7.52
N LEU A 167 -14.94 3.90 -7.84
CA LEU A 167 -13.89 3.11 -8.50
C LEU A 167 -13.45 3.72 -9.84
N GLU A 168 -14.40 4.20 -10.65
CA GLU A 168 -14.11 4.85 -11.94
C GLU A 168 -13.27 6.11 -11.76
N GLN A 169 -13.60 6.93 -10.77
CA GLN A 169 -12.84 8.14 -10.46
C GLN A 169 -11.45 7.82 -9.91
N ALA A 170 -11.32 6.79 -9.07
CA ALA A 170 -10.00 6.34 -8.59
C ALA A 170 -9.12 5.84 -9.75
N VAL A 171 -9.69 5.13 -10.72
CA VAL A 171 -8.98 4.72 -11.95
C VAL A 171 -8.57 5.94 -12.80
N TYR A 172 -9.41 6.96 -12.88
CA TYR A 172 -9.05 8.23 -13.52
C TYR A 172 -7.85 8.90 -12.82
N ILE A 173 -7.90 9.03 -11.49
CA ILE A 173 -6.82 9.64 -10.70
C ILE A 173 -5.51 8.89 -10.91
N ILE A 174 -5.50 7.57 -10.66
CA ILE A 174 -4.27 6.77 -10.70
C ILE A 174 -3.63 6.82 -12.09
N TYR A 175 -4.44 6.76 -13.16
CA TYR A 175 -3.93 6.83 -14.51
C TYR A 175 -3.28 8.18 -14.79
N HIS A 176 -3.99 9.28 -14.54
CA HIS A 176 -3.48 10.62 -14.85
C HIS A 176 -2.28 10.99 -13.99
N ARG A 177 -2.31 10.66 -12.69
CA ARG A 177 -1.17 10.84 -11.78
C ARG A 177 0.06 10.07 -12.28
N THR A 178 -0.10 8.80 -12.63
CA THR A 178 0.99 7.97 -13.18
C THR A 178 1.54 8.58 -14.47
N ARG A 179 0.65 8.97 -15.40
CA ARG A 179 1.04 9.56 -16.69
C ARG A 179 1.86 10.83 -16.54
N VAL A 180 1.47 11.74 -15.64
CA VAL A 180 2.22 13.00 -15.44
C VAL A 180 3.52 12.78 -14.68
N GLN A 181 3.57 11.81 -13.74
CA GLN A 181 4.77 11.50 -12.97
C GLN A 181 5.87 10.88 -13.83
N VAL A 182 5.53 10.04 -14.81
CA VAL A 182 6.50 9.42 -15.74
C VAL A 182 7.25 10.46 -16.59
N GLN A 183 6.69 11.64 -16.79
CA GLN A 183 7.35 12.73 -17.52
C GLN A 183 8.46 13.39 -16.68
N GLY A 184 8.39 13.27 -15.36
CA GLY A 184 9.44 13.73 -14.46
C GLY A 184 10.70 12.91 -14.66
N THR A 185 11.83 13.58 -14.86
CA THR A 185 13.14 12.94 -14.98
C THR A 185 14.16 13.71 -14.17
N GLY A 186 15.11 12.99 -13.57
CA GLY A 186 16.21 13.59 -12.83
C GLY A 186 16.05 13.57 -11.31
N GLY A 187 17.15 13.89 -10.64
CA GLY A 187 17.32 13.75 -9.19
C GLY A 187 17.54 12.31 -8.74
N LYS A 188 17.77 12.15 -7.43
CA LYS A 188 17.96 10.87 -6.74
C LYS A 188 17.09 10.81 -5.50
N MET A 189 16.68 9.59 -5.15
CA MET A 189 16.04 9.32 -3.86
C MET A 189 16.81 8.25 -3.09
N PHE A 190 16.92 8.44 -1.78
CA PHE A 190 17.46 7.42 -0.89
C PHE A 190 16.79 7.45 0.47
N VAL A 191 16.72 6.30 1.12
CA VAL A 191 16.24 6.17 2.50
C VAL A 191 17.43 6.36 3.43
N ALA A 192 17.33 7.33 4.34
CA ALA A 192 18.24 7.49 5.48
C ALA A 192 17.63 6.79 6.70
N LYS A 193 18.42 5.94 7.36
CA LYS A 193 18.01 5.18 8.54
C LYS A 193 18.98 5.39 9.68
N ASN A 194 18.48 5.25 10.91
CA ASN A 194 19.25 5.40 12.13
C ASN A 194 19.77 6.84 12.29
N ILE A 195 18.94 7.82 11.94
CA ILE A 195 19.19 9.24 12.19
C ILE A 195 17.86 9.93 12.50
N GLU A 196 17.87 10.82 13.49
CA GLU A 196 16.71 11.65 13.84
C GLU A 196 16.34 12.57 12.68
N ILE A 197 15.05 12.66 12.36
CA ILE A 197 14.56 13.50 11.26
C ILE A 197 14.98 14.96 11.44
N ASP A 198 14.83 15.52 12.65
CA ASP A 198 15.18 16.91 12.93
C ASP A 198 16.64 17.22 12.56
N LYS A 199 17.55 16.24 12.74
CA LYS A 199 18.96 16.37 12.31
C LYS A 199 19.15 16.30 10.82
N VAL A 200 18.34 15.52 10.11
CA VAL A 200 18.32 15.53 8.65
C VAL A 200 17.82 16.88 8.15
N GLU A 201 16.76 17.43 8.74
CA GLU A 201 16.21 18.74 8.36
C GLU A 201 17.22 19.88 8.59
N GLU A 202 17.90 19.92 9.74
CA GLU A 202 19.00 20.87 10.02
C GLU A 202 20.11 20.82 8.94
N ILE A 203 20.43 19.63 8.41
CA ILE A 203 21.44 19.47 7.34
C ILE A 203 20.89 19.98 6.00
N LEU A 204 19.62 19.67 5.69
CA LEU A 204 18.97 20.03 4.45
C LEU A 204 18.83 21.54 4.26
N GLU A 205 18.89 22.34 5.32
CA GLU A 205 18.96 23.82 5.22
C GLU A 205 20.13 24.29 4.32
N LYS A 206 21.25 23.55 4.27
CA LYS A 206 22.40 23.87 3.39
C LYS A 206 22.14 23.57 1.91
N TYR A 207 21.16 22.72 1.65
CA TYR A 207 20.77 22.23 0.32
C TYR A 207 19.40 22.77 -0.09
N GLU A 208 19.03 23.95 0.43
CA GLU A 208 17.80 24.63 0.08
C GLU A 208 17.63 24.65 -1.45
N SER A 209 16.42 24.37 -1.93
CA SER A 209 16.04 24.16 -3.34
C SER A 209 16.58 22.90 -4.03
N GLN A 210 17.63 22.25 -3.51
CA GLN A 210 18.25 21.08 -4.14
C GLN A 210 17.85 19.75 -3.49
N ALA A 211 17.38 19.78 -2.24
CA ALA A 211 16.97 18.57 -1.52
C ALA A 211 15.84 18.83 -0.51
N ASN A 212 15.01 17.82 -0.27
CA ASN A 212 13.98 17.83 0.77
C ASN A 212 13.73 16.42 1.33
N VAL A 213 13.13 16.33 2.52
CA VAL A 213 12.52 15.09 2.99
C VAL A 213 11.26 14.84 2.15
N SER A 214 11.21 13.70 1.47
CA SER A 214 10.08 13.27 0.66
C SER A 214 9.13 12.33 1.40
N VAL A 215 9.64 11.56 2.37
CA VAL A 215 8.80 10.68 3.20
C VAL A 215 9.30 10.67 4.64
N TYR A 216 8.41 10.96 5.58
CA TYR A 216 8.63 10.84 7.01
C TYR A 216 8.16 9.44 7.48
N SER A 217 9.05 8.44 7.44
CA SER A 217 8.66 7.04 7.71
C SER A 217 8.59 6.70 9.21
N SER A 218 9.47 7.28 10.02
CA SER A 218 9.48 7.17 11.48
C SER A 218 10.41 8.25 12.07
N PRO A 219 10.41 8.50 13.39
CA PRO A 219 11.33 9.47 14.01
C PRO A 219 12.82 9.27 13.68
N MET A 220 13.21 8.05 13.25
CA MET A 220 14.59 7.65 12.96
C MET A 220 14.83 7.21 11.50
N SER A 221 13.86 7.46 10.61
CA SER A 221 13.93 7.03 9.21
C SER A 221 13.12 7.95 8.31
N CYS A 222 13.77 8.44 7.25
CA CYS A 222 13.11 9.23 6.21
C CYS A 222 13.61 8.86 4.81
N THR A 223 12.85 9.25 3.81
CA THR A 223 13.30 9.26 2.41
C THR A 223 13.63 10.70 2.04
N ILE A 224 14.76 10.88 1.37
CA ILE A 224 15.25 12.17 0.91
C ILE A 224 15.22 12.16 -0.61
N SER A 225 14.70 13.23 -1.19
CA SER A 225 14.74 13.53 -2.62
C SER A 225 15.71 14.68 -2.85
N CYS A 226 16.60 14.56 -3.83
CA CYS A 226 17.65 15.55 -4.06
C CYS A 226 18.13 15.59 -5.51
N ASP A 227 18.86 16.64 -5.86
CA ASP A 227 19.58 16.73 -7.12
C ASP A 227 20.71 15.69 -7.21
N GLU A 228 21.02 15.28 -8.44
CA GLU A 228 22.01 14.22 -8.67
C GLU A 228 23.44 14.63 -8.28
N ASP A 229 23.78 15.91 -8.39
CA ASP A 229 25.11 16.43 -8.09
C ASP A 229 25.36 16.64 -6.58
N VAL A 230 24.31 16.69 -5.75
CA VAL A 230 24.45 16.86 -4.29
C VAL A 230 24.34 15.57 -3.50
N VAL A 231 23.85 14.48 -4.09
CA VAL A 231 23.49 13.23 -3.37
C VAL A 231 24.64 12.66 -2.53
N ASP A 232 25.86 12.63 -3.07
CA ASP A 232 27.01 12.04 -2.39
C ASP A 232 27.47 12.92 -1.23
N LYS A 233 27.53 14.25 -1.46
CA LYS A 233 27.91 15.20 -0.42
C LYS A 233 26.89 15.26 0.72
N LEU A 234 25.60 15.18 0.39
CA LEU A 234 24.52 15.11 1.37
C LEU A 234 24.62 13.84 2.24
N LYS A 235 24.91 12.68 1.64
CA LYS A 235 25.15 11.44 2.39
C LYS A 235 26.38 11.53 3.30
N GLU A 236 27.43 12.22 2.87
CA GLU A 236 28.61 12.50 3.70
C GLU A 236 28.25 13.38 4.90
N ASP A 237 27.58 14.51 4.68
CA ASP A 237 27.18 15.44 5.75
C ASP A 237 26.26 14.74 6.78
N ILE A 238 25.34 13.88 6.33
CA ILE A 238 24.51 13.07 7.23
C ILE A 238 25.35 12.08 8.05
N LYS A 239 26.36 11.45 7.44
CA LYS A 239 27.28 10.54 8.14
C LYS A 239 28.20 11.25 9.14
N GLU A 240 28.55 12.52 8.91
CA GLU A 240 29.33 13.31 9.86
C GLU A 240 28.58 13.52 11.18
N VAL A 241 27.25 13.70 11.12
CA VAL A 241 26.41 13.84 12.32
C VAL A 241 26.16 12.49 13.01
N ASN A 242 25.98 11.42 12.24
CA ASN A 242 25.85 10.07 12.78
C ASN A 242 26.51 9.00 11.89
N THR A 243 27.65 8.48 12.35
CA THR A 243 28.42 7.45 11.64
C THR A 243 27.70 6.10 11.54
N GLY A 244 26.68 5.87 12.38
CA GLY A 244 25.81 4.71 12.33
C GLY A 244 24.65 4.84 11.34
N CYS A 245 24.53 5.96 10.63
CA CYS A 245 23.49 6.16 9.61
C CYS A 245 23.69 5.19 8.44
N MET A 246 22.59 4.61 7.96
CA MET A 246 22.56 3.73 6.80
C MET A 246 21.75 4.36 5.68
N PHE A 247 22.21 4.17 4.45
CA PHE A 247 21.52 4.63 3.24
C PHE A 247 21.07 3.45 2.39
N LYS A 248 19.88 3.57 1.81
CA LYS A 248 19.40 2.68 0.75
C LYS A 248 18.95 3.53 -0.43
N ASP A 249 19.67 3.44 -1.54
CA ASP A 249 19.27 4.10 -2.77
C ASP A 249 17.99 3.48 -3.32
N LEU A 250 17.10 4.33 -3.83
CA LEU A 250 15.87 3.93 -4.48
C LEU A 250 16.08 4.00 -5.99
N ASN A 251 15.77 2.89 -6.66
CA ASN A 251 15.83 2.82 -8.12
C ASN A 251 14.55 3.44 -8.70
N VAL A 252 14.58 4.75 -8.89
CA VAL A 252 13.45 5.53 -9.43
C VAL A 252 13.93 6.41 -10.57
N THR A 253 13.05 6.68 -11.53
CA THR A 253 13.34 7.50 -12.71
C THR A 253 13.41 9.00 -12.40
N SER A 254 12.86 9.42 -11.25
CA SER A 254 12.91 10.79 -10.79
C SER A 254 12.84 10.90 -9.26
N ALA A 255 13.31 12.01 -8.73
CA ALA A 255 13.14 12.41 -7.35
C ALA A 255 11.68 12.84 -7.05
N PHE A 256 10.81 11.86 -6.77
CA PHE A 256 9.42 12.11 -6.38
C PHE A 256 9.31 12.98 -5.12
N HIS A 257 8.16 13.66 -4.96
CA HIS A 257 7.88 14.59 -3.84
C HIS A 257 8.98 15.65 -3.67
N SER A 258 9.45 16.22 -4.77
CA SER A 258 10.46 17.29 -4.80
C SER A 258 10.16 18.27 -5.92
N HIS A 259 10.99 19.30 -6.05
CA HIS A 259 10.88 20.27 -7.14
C HIS A 259 10.99 19.63 -8.54
N HIS A 260 11.57 18.44 -8.68
CA HIS A 260 11.58 17.66 -9.95
C HIS A 260 10.17 17.30 -10.44
N MET A 261 9.16 17.31 -9.55
CA MET A 261 7.75 17.04 -9.88
C MET A 261 6.97 18.30 -10.25
N SER A 262 7.56 19.50 -10.27
CA SER A 262 6.81 20.76 -10.47
C SER A 262 5.99 20.77 -11.76
N ASN A 263 6.57 20.33 -12.88
CA ASN A 263 5.86 20.24 -14.16
C ASN A 263 4.72 19.22 -14.10
N SER A 264 4.96 18.06 -13.49
CA SER A 264 3.94 17.02 -13.29
C SER A 264 2.80 17.51 -12.40
N ALA A 265 3.09 18.27 -11.36
CA ALA A 265 2.11 18.87 -10.46
C ALA A 265 1.26 19.93 -11.20
N ASP A 266 1.87 20.77 -12.03
CA ASP A 266 1.14 21.75 -12.84
C ASP A 266 0.23 21.10 -13.89
N GLU A 267 0.69 20.02 -14.53
CA GLU A 267 -0.19 19.23 -15.42
C GLU A 267 -1.33 18.56 -14.62
N MET A 268 -1.05 18.05 -13.41
CA MET A 268 -2.06 17.43 -12.56
C MET A 268 -3.19 18.40 -12.20
N LYS A 269 -2.87 19.68 -11.94
CA LYS A 269 -3.87 20.74 -11.68
C LYS A 269 -4.84 20.97 -12.84
N SER A 270 -4.45 20.59 -14.06
CA SER A 270 -5.28 20.72 -15.26
C SER A 270 -6.26 19.55 -15.45
N CYS A 271 -6.18 18.51 -14.61
CA CYS A 271 -7.12 17.40 -14.64
C CYS A 271 -8.52 17.81 -14.16
N ALA A 272 -9.52 16.99 -14.50
CA ALA A 272 -10.90 17.25 -14.13
C ALA A 272 -11.09 17.16 -12.61
N LYS A 273 -11.91 18.04 -12.06
CA LYS A 273 -12.39 17.91 -10.69
C LYS A 273 -13.26 16.66 -10.55
N ILE A 274 -13.13 15.99 -9.42
CA ILE A 274 -13.89 14.79 -9.10
C ILE A 274 -15.08 15.17 -8.22
N ILE A 275 -16.20 14.50 -8.44
CA ILE A 275 -17.38 14.61 -7.59
C ILE A 275 -17.21 13.58 -6.48
N GLY A 276 -16.76 14.02 -5.32
CA GLY A 276 -16.60 13.14 -4.17
C GLY A 276 -17.88 12.93 -3.37
N GLU A 277 -17.87 11.88 -2.56
CA GLU A 277 -18.87 11.58 -1.53
C GLU A 277 -18.29 11.84 -0.14
N GLU A 278 -19.16 11.92 0.87
CA GLU A 278 -18.74 11.94 2.27
C GLU A 278 -18.08 10.59 2.62
N PRO A 279 -16.85 10.59 3.20
CA PRO A 279 -16.17 9.37 3.55
C PRO A 279 -16.97 8.55 4.57
N LYS A 280 -17.13 7.26 4.29
CA LYS A 280 -17.80 6.28 5.17
C LYS A 280 -16.86 5.77 6.26
N ILE A 281 -15.56 5.90 6.05
CA ILE A 281 -14.47 5.49 6.95
C ILE A 281 -13.53 6.69 7.11
N ASP A 282 -13.06 6.92 8.34
CA ASP A 282 -12.11 8.00 8.62
C ASP A 282 -10.85 7.83 7.76
N ILE A 283 -10.52 8.83 6.96
CA ILE A 283 -9.30 8.86 6.15
C ILE A 283 -8.39 9.99 6.63
N PHE A 284 -7.11 9.69 6.80
CA PHE A 284 -6.08 10.66 7.19
C PHE A 284 -5.14 10.88 6.01
N SER A 285 -4.99 12.14 5.62
CA SER A 285 -4.11 12.56 4.54
C SER A 285 -2.66 12.56 5.04
N THR A 286 -1.77 11.95 4.27
CA THR A 286 -0.32 12.07 4.49
C THR A 286 0.27 13.32 3.87
N VAL A 287 -0.51 14.07 3.09
CA VAL A 287 -0.15 15.39 2.56
C VAL A 287 -0.32 16.47 3.65
N SER A 288 -1.49 16.53 4.28
CA SER A 288 -1.77 17.53 5.34
C SER A 288 -1.37 17.06 6.74
N GLY A 289 -1.17 15.75 6.93
CA GLY A 289 -0.82 15.16 8.22
C GLY A 289 -1.98 15.11 9.22
N VAL A 290 -3.21 15.38 8.78
CA VAL A 290 -4.42 15.41 9.61
C VAL A 290 -5.55 14.57 9.00
N LYS A 291 -6.66 14.44 9.74
CA LYS A 291 -7.88 13.83 9.22
C LYS A 291 -8.40 14.66 8.05
N ALA A 292 -8.88 14.00 7.01
CA ALA A 292 -9.34 14.65 5.79
C ALA A 292 -10.46 15.67 6.05
N GLU A 293 -10.35 16.80 5.37
CA GLU A 293 -11.31 17.90 5.39
C GLU A 293 -12.08 18.00 4.06
N GLU A 294 -13.04 18.93 3.99
CA GLU A 294 -13.82 19.16 2.77
C GLU A 294 -12.91 19.57 1.60
N GLY A 295 -12.91 18.78 0.52
CA GLY A 295 -12.11 19.06 -0.68
C GLY A 295 -10.86 18.18 -0.84
N ASP A 296 -10.43 17.50 0.23
CA ASP A 296 -9.34 16.51 0.13
C ASP A 296 -9.73 15.37 -0.82
N PHE A 297 -8.75 14.80 -1.52
CA PHE A 297 -8.88 13.70 -2.49
C PHE A 297 -9.75 13.97 -3.75
N ILE A 298 -10.48 15.08 -3.82
CA ILE A 298 -11.45 15.34 -4.90
C ILE A 298 -11.06 16.51 -5.81
N THR A 299 -10.04 17.27 -5.41
CA THR A 299 -9.54 18.39 -6.20
C THR A 299 -8.27 18.02 -6.97
N PRO A 300 -8.07 18.56 -8.18
CA PRO A 300 -6.80 18.43 -8.89
C PRO A 300 -5.61 19.00 -8.10
N GLN A 301 -5.84 20.04 -7.30
CA GLN A 301 -4.84 20.65 -6.43
C GLN A 301 -4.35 19.65 -5.37
N TYR A 302 -5.24 18.93 -4.69
CA TYR A 302 -4.87 17.90 -3.72
C TYR A 302 -3.92 16.85 -4.34
N TRP A 303 -4.24 16.35 -5.54
CA TRP A 303 -3.41 15.36 -6.22
C TRP A 303 -2.11 15.92 -6.80
N ALA A 304 -2.02 17.24 -7.01
CA ALA A 304 -0.77 17.91 -7.35
C ALA A 304 0.15 18.06 -6.13
N ASP A 305 -0.45 18.24 -4.94
CA ASP A 305 0.27 18.32 -3.66
C ASP A 305 0.71 16.93 -3.15
N ASN A 306 0.00 15.85 -3.54
CA ASN A 306 0.25 14.45 -3.19
C ASN A 306 1.38 13.75 -3.98
#